data_AF-A0A7C1R7F6-F1
#
_entry.id   AF-A0A7C1R7F6-F1
#
_cell.length_a   1.000
_cell.length_b   1.000
_cell.length_c   1.000
_cell.angle_alpha   90.00
_cell.angle_beta   90.00
_cell.angle_gamma   90.00
#
_symmetry.space_group_name_H-M   'P 1'
#
loop_
_entity.id
_entity.type
_entity.pdbx_description
1 polymer ?
#
loop_
_entity_poly.entity_id
_entity_poly.type
_entity_poly.pdbx_seq_one_letter_code
_entity_poly.pdbx_strand_id
1 'polypeptide(L)'
;MKKLMLLIFITILLIGIVNAIDFDDVKSYDIDKKIYTLENFFGLGKNIADLELKTPQNNIVPRGYQKVAEIEIRNREFDYDQIINGIELYNIKDNMNEVVRNVDYKYKTFEEVIVNDYKNVCTIKTSTNGTIYEECSQELAGNHIEQKQVWKDFTKNSLLKTENITLGIFTDVKKNDKIEWIINVYGNERLTAWALWTESMIVDVIAHYDMNETSGTNTDNVFDHTNNGTSNNMSFIAWFI
;
A
#
# COMPACT_ATOMS: atom_id res chain seq x y z
N MET A 1 -11.64 -64.06 -23.13
CA MET A 1 -12.17 -63.79 -21.78
C MET A 1 -11.08 -63.40 -20.78
N LYS A 2 -10.02 -64.20 -20.55
CA LYS A 2 -8.94 -63.86 -19.59
C LYS A 2 -8.27 -62.49 -19.81
N LYS A 3 -8.08 -62.08 -21.08
CA LYS A 3 -7.48 -60.78 -21.44
C LYS A 3 -8.39 -59.57 -21.18
N LEU A 4 -9.71 -59.74 -21.29
CA LEU A 4 -10.70 -58.68 -21.02
C LEU A 4 -10.79 -58.40 -19.51
N MET A 5 -10.74 -59.46 -18.71
CA MET A 5 -10.81 -59.35 -17.26
C MET A 5 -9.57 -58.67 -16.66
N LEU A 6 -8.39 -58.90 -17.26
CA LEU A 6 -7.15 -58.21 -16.90
C LEU A 6 -7.21 -56.70 -17.20
N LEU A 7 -7.82 -56.31 -18.34
CA LEU A 7 -7.95 -54.90 -18.72
C LEU A 7 -8.83 -54.13 -17.74
N ILE A 8 -9.98 -54.71 -17.35
CA ILE A 8 -10.90 -54.11 -16.37
C ILE A 8 -10.22 -53.95 -15.00
N PHE A 9 -9.42 -54.93 -14.59
CA PHE A 9 -8.69 -54.87 -13.32
C PHE A 9 -7.61 -53.76 -13.31
N ILE A 10 -6.91 -53.57 -14.43
CA ILE A 10 -5.93 -52.49 -14.59
C ILE A 10 -6.64 -51.12 -14.56
N THR A 11 -7.80 -50.97 -15.22
CA THR A 11 -8.55 -49.70 -15.18
C THR A 11 -9.04 -49.34 -13.77
N ILE A 12 -9.44 -50.32 -12.95
CA ILE A 12 -9.87 -50.06 -11.56
C ILE A 12 -8.69 -49.68 -10.66
N LEU A 13 -7.51 -50.26 -10.88
CA LEU A 13 -6.27 -49.87 -10.19
C LEU A 13 -5.77 -48.47 -10.58
N LEU A 14 -6.05 -48.01 -11.80
CA LEU A 14 -5.69 -46.66 -12.27
C LEU A 14 -6.63 -45.56 -11.76
N ILE A 15 -7.86 -45.88 -11.32
CA ILE A 15 -8.79 -44.90 -10.72
C ILE A 15 -8.23 -44.33 -9.39
N GLY A 16 -7.35 -45.08 -8.71
CA GLY A 16 -6.70 -44.61 -7.48
C GLY A 16 -5.60 -43.56 -7.68
N ILE A 17 -5.11 -43.38 -8.92
CA ILE A 17 -3.99 -42.46 -9.22
C ILE A 17 -4.50 -41.03 -9.54
N VAL A 18 -5.81 -40.84 -9.71
CA VAL A 18 -6.39 -39.54 -10.11
C VAL A 18 -6.59 -38.58 -8.92
N ASN A 19 -6.34 -39.01 -7.68
CA ASN A 19 -6.62 -38.21 -6.47
C ASN A 19 -5.40 -37.48 -5.89
N ALA A 20 -4.27 -37.43 -6.60
CA ALA A 20 -3.08 -36.72 -6.11
C ALA A 20 -2.34 -35.96 -7.24
N ILE A 21 -3.09 -35.43 -8.20
CA ILE A 21 -2.59 -34.30 -8.99
C ILE A 21 -3.14 -33.06 -8.28
N ASP A 22 -2.37 -32.52 -7.34
CA ASP A 22 -2.52 -31.12 -6.98
C ASP A 22 -2.15 -30.35 -8.25
N PHE A 23 -3.16 -29.94 -9.01
CA PHE A 23 -2.99 -29.24 -10.27
C PHE A 23 -2.42 -27.85 -9.95
N ASP A 24 -1.11 -27.71 -10.17
CA ASP A 24 -0.31 -26.54 -9.81
C ASP A 24 -0.62 -25.37 -10.75
N ASP A 25 -1.17 -24.26 -10.23
CA ASP A 25 -1.31 -23.02 -10.98
C ASP A 25 0.08 -22.49 -11.37
N VAL A 26 0.26 -22.09 -12.63
CA VAL A 26 1.57 -21.59 -13.10
C VAL A 26 1.72 -20.13 -12.69
N LYS A 27 2.83 -19.86 -12.01
CA LYS A 27 3.19 -18.56 -11.47
C LYS A 27 4.33 -17.98 -12.28
N SER A 28 4.16 -16.74 -12.72
CA SER A 28 5.27 -15.98 -13.28
C SER A 28 5.37 -14.62 -12.58
N TYR A 29 6.59 -14.26 -12.20
CA TYR A 29 6.90 -12.96 -11.62
C TYR A 29 7.83 -12.19 -12.55
N ASP A 30 7.37 -11.04 -13.01
CA ASP A 30 8.16 -10.08 -13.76
C ASP A 30 8.73 -9.06 -12.77
N ILE A 31 10.02 -9.17 -12.46
CA ILE A 31 10.71 -8.32 -11.49
C ILE A 31 10.77 -6.85 -11.92
N ASP A 32 10.86 -6.60 -13.23
CA ASP A 32 10.97 -5.24 -13.77
C ASP A 32 9.62 -4.53 -13.68
N LYS A 33 8.53 -5.26 -13.95
CA LYS A 33 7.17 -4.73 -13.85
C LYS A 33 6.58 -4.83 -12.45
N LYS A 34 7.17 -5.63 -11.57
CA LYS A 34 6.63 -6.02 -10.25
C LYS A 34 5.21 -6.60 -10.38
N ILE A 35 4.99 -7.38 -11.43
CA ILE A 35 3.71 -8.02 -11.72
C ILE A 35 3.86 -9.50 -11.50
N TYR A 36 2.88 -10.07 -10.83
CA TYR A 36 2.70 -11.50 -10.71
C TYR A 36 1.45 -11.91 -11.46
N THR A 37 1.62 -12.86 -12.37
CA THR A 37 0.52 -13.39 -13.17
C THR A 37 0.19 -14.78 -12.67
N LEU A 38 -1.10 -14.97 -12.38
CA LEU A 38 -1.66 -16.26 -12.02
C LEU A 38 -2.34 -16.86 -13.26
N GLU A 39 -1.89 -18.02 -13.72
CA GLU A 39 -2.47 -18.72 -14.87
C GLU A 39 -3.00 -20.10 -14.49
N ASN A 40 -4.22 -20.41 -14.94
CA ASN A 40 -4.81 -21.72 -14.72
C ASN A 40 -4.12 -22.78 -15.58
N PHE A 41 -3.50 -23.77 -14.94
CA PHE A 41 -2.80 -24.87 -15.63
C PHE A 41 -3.72 -25.97 -16.16
N PHE A 42 -5.03 -25.92 -15.88
CA PHE A 42 -6.03 -26.89 -16.36
C PHE A 42 -6.37 -26.68 -17.85
N GLY A 43 -5.36 -26.90 -18.71
CA GLY A 43 -5.50 -27.21 -20.13
C GLY A 43 -5.74 -26.05 -21.10
N LEU A 44 -5.84 -24.79 -20.64
CA LEU A 44 -6.11 -23.64 -21.52
C LEU A 44 -5.23 -22.40 -21.29
N GLY A 45 -4.34 -22.38 -20.29
CA GLY A 45 -3.37 -21.27 -20.08
C GLY A 45 -4.03 -19.91 -19.90
N LYS A 46 -5.21 -19.88 -19.28
CA LYS A 46 -5.98 -18.63 -19.12
C LYS A 46 -5.47 -17.87 -17.90
N ASN A 47 -5.12 -16.61 -18.12
CA ASN A 47 -4.77 -15.67 -17.06
C ASN A 47 -5.98 -15.47 -16.13
N ILE A 48 -5.79 -15.80 -14.87
CA ILE A 48 -6.78 -15.67 -13.79
C ILE A 48 -6.79 -14.22 -13.31
N ALA A 49 -5.62 -13.72 -12.92
CA ALA A 49 -5.43 -12.40 -12.39
C ALA A 49 -3.99 -11.93 -12.54
N ASP A 50 -3.82 -10.62 -12.65
CA ASP A 50 -2.53 -9.95 -12.50
C ASP A 50 -2.52 -9.17 -11.19
N LEU A 51 -1.46 -9.33 -10.40
CA LEU A 51 -1.23 -8.59 -9.18
C LEU A 51 0.03 -7.73 -9.35
N GLU A 52 -0.12 -6.41 -9.27
CA GLU A 52 0.97 -5.45 -9.45
C GLU A 52 1.29 -4.75 -8.13
N LEU A 53 2.54 -4.85 -7.68
CA LEU A 53 3.00 -4.11 -6.50
C LEU A 53 3.21 -2.63 -6.84
N LYS A 54 2.40 -1.75 -6.24
CA LYS A 54 2.48 -0.29 -6.44
C LYS A 54 3.46 0.41 -5.51
N THR A 55 3.90 -0.28 -4.46
CA THR A 55 4.94 0.22 -3.55
C THR A 55 6.34 -0.24 -3.98
N PRO A 56 7.42 0.39 -3.49
CA PRO A 56 8.76 -0.18 -3.61
C PRO A 56 8.81 -1.60 -3.00
N GLN A 57 9.69 -2.45 -3.52
CA GLN A 57 9.86 -3.81 -2.99
C GLN A 57 10.34 -3.83 -1.54
N ASN A 58 11.12 -2.82 -1.15
CA ASN A 58 11.36 -2.45 0.24
C ASN A 58 10.71 -1.08 0.50
N ASN A 59 9.52 -1.09 1.10
CA ASN A 59 8.80 0.13 1.41
C ASN A 59 9.26 0.68 2.76
N ILE A 60 9.83 1.89 2.79
CA ILE A 60 10.24 2.54 4.02
C ILE A 60 9.05 3.29 4.59
N VAL A 61 8.66 2.98 5.82
CA VAL A 61 7.42 3.47 6.43
C VAL A 61 7.69 4.00 7.85
N PRO A 62 6.97 5.05 8.31
CA PRO A 62 7.11 5.54 9.68
C PRO A 62 6.64 4.52 10.73
N ARG A 63 6.65 4.92 12.00
CA ARG A 63 6.06 4.09 13.07
C ARG A 63 4.57 4.35 13.20
N GLY A 64 3.82 3.35 13.64
CA GLY A 64 2.40 3.45 13.97
C GLY A 64 1.50 2.80 12.92
N TYR A 65 0.18 2.95 13.13
CA TYR A 65 -0.83 2.41 12.22
C TYR A 65 -0.87 3.17 10.91
N GLN A 66 -0.56 2.50 9.81
CA GLN A 66 -0.54 3.10 8.48
C GLN A 66 -0.56 2.05 7.36
N LYS A 67 -0.59 2.54 6.12
CA LYS A 67 -0.44 1.72 4.91
C LYS A 67 1.01 1.29 4.73
N VAL A 68 1.27 -0.02 4.73
CA VAL A 68 2.61 -0.60 4.54
C VAL A 68 2.85 -1.11 3.12
N ALA A 69 1.80 -1.39 2.37
CA ALA A 69 1.89 -1.81 0.96
C ALA A 69 0.63 -1.44 0.17
N GLU A 70 0.77 -1.36 -1.15
CA GLU A 70 -0.32 -1.14 -2.11
C GLU A 70 -0.15 -2.11 -3.29
N ILE A 71 -1.23 -2.82 -3.63
CA ILE A 71 -1.28 -3.83 -4.69
C ILE A 71 -2.47 -3.50 -5.58
N GLU A 72 -2.27 -3.47 -6.90
CA GLU A 72 -3.38 -3.47 -7.85
C GLU A 72 -3.68 -4.91 -8.27
N ILE A 73 -4.93 -5.34 -8.10
CA ILE A 73 -5.41 -6.66 -8.49
C ILE A 73 -6.31 -6.45 -9.71
N ARG A 74 -5.95 -7.08 -10.83
CA ARG A 74 -6.72 -7.07 -12.07
C ARG A 74 -7.31 -8.44 -12.30
N ASN A 75 -8.59 -8.61 -11.99
CA ASN A 75 -9.27 -9.87 -12.20
C ASN A 75 -9.61 -10.04 -13.69
N ARG A 76 -9.37 -11.23 -14.25
CA ARG A 76 -9.50 -11.44 -15.70
C ARG A 76 -10.70 -12.30 -16.04
N GLU A 77 -10.56 -13.62 -15.93
CA GLU A 77 -11.43 -14.56 -16.63
C GLU A 77 -12.67 -15.01 -15.85
N PHE A 78 -12.62 -15.02 -14.52
CA PHE A 78 -13.65 -15.61 -13.66
C PHE A 78 -14.11 -14.66 -12.55
N ASP A 79 -15.34 -14.86 -12.06
CA ASP A 79 -15.79 -14.26 -10.81
C ASP A 79 -15.19 -15.04 -9.64
N TYR A 80 -14.72 -14.33 -8.60
CA TYR A 80 -14.14 -14.95 -7.42
C TYR A 80 -14.81 -14.42 -6.15
N ASP A 81 -15.29 -15.33 -5.32
CA ASP A 81 -15.94 -15.00 -4.05
C ASP A 81 -14.96 -14.79 -2.88
N GLN A 82 -13.71 -15.25 -3.04
CA GLN A 82 -12.65 -15.13 -2.05
C GLN A 82 -11.30 -14.91 -2.72
N ILE A 83 -10.87 -13.65 -2.76
CA ILE A 83 -9.62 -13.25 -3.43
C ILE A 83 -8.43 -13.24 -2.49
N ILE A 84 -8.61 -12.82 -1.24
CA ILE A 84 -7.55 -12.78 -0.23
C ILE A 84 -7.85 -13.82 0.85
N ASN A 85 -6.96 -14.78 1.03
CA ASN A 85 -7.13 -15.87 2.00
C ASN A 85 -6.38 -15.62 3.31
N GLY A 86 -5.38 -14.74 3.27
CA GLY A 86 -4.58 -14.40 4.42
C GLY A 86 -3.28 -13.70 4.04
N ILE A 87 -2.54 -13.31 5.06
CA ILE A 87 -1.20 -12.74 4.93
C ILE A 87 -0.32 -13.34 6.00
N GLU A 88 0.86 -13.76 5.59
CA GLU A 88 1.92 -14.25 6.46
C GLU A 88 2.97 -13.14 6.56
N LEU A 89 3.46 -12.91 7.77
CA LEU A 89 4.46 -11.88 8.04
C LEU A 89 5.68 -12.52 8.66
N TYR A 90 6.87 -12.19 8.15
CA TYR A 90 8.13 -12.75 8.61
C TYR A 90 9.11 -11.65 9.01
N ASN A 91 9.71 -11.77 10.19
CA ASN A 91 10.72 -10.83 10.64
C ASN A 91 12.09 -11.20 10.09
N ILE A 92 12.58 -10.41 9.15
CA ILE A 92 13.87 -10.63 8.50
C ILE A 92 15.03 -10.51 9.50
N LYS A 93 14.88 -9.68 10.54
CA LYS A 93 15.93 -9.52 11.58
C LYS A 93 15.97 -10.68 12.56
N ASP A 94 14.90 -11.46 12.66
CA ASP A 94 14.77 -12.59 13.57
C ASP A 94 14.70 -13.90 12.77
N ASN A 95 15.67 -14.08 11.86
CA ASN A 95 15.86 -15.33 11.11
C ASN A 95 14.62 -15.82 10.33
N MET A 96 13.78 -14.90 9.83
CA MET A 96 12.51 -15.21 9.16
C MET A 96 11.50 -15.90 10.08
N ASN A 97 11.52 -15.63 11.38
CA ASN A 97 10.46 -16.07 12.29
C ASN A 97 9.15 -15.40 11.91
N GLU A 98 8.08 -16.19 11.88
CA GLU A 98 6.73 -15.71 11.63
C GLU A 98 6.27 -14.77 12.76
N VAL A 99 5.58 -13.69 12.39
CA VAL A 99 5.04 -12.71 13.33
C VAL A 99 3.55 -12.56 13.10
N VAL A 100 2.76 -12.82 14.13
CA VAL A 100 1.31 -12.60 14.06
C VAL A 100 0.98 -11.14 14.38
N ARG A 101 0.30 -10.46 13.45
CA ARG A 101 -0.23 -9.09 13.63
C ARG A 101 -1.61 -8.96 13.02
N ASN A 102 -2.38 -8.01 13.55
CA ASN A 102 -3.60 -7.59 12.91
C ASN A 102 -3.24 -6.78 11.66
N VAL A 103 -3.78 -7.20 10.53
CA VAL A 103 -3.61 -6.55 9.24
C VAL A 103 -4.99 -6.23 8.71
N ASP A 104 -5.21 -4.96 8.42
CA ASP A 104 -6.45 -4.49 7.81
C ASP A 104 -6.22 -4.33 6.31
N TYR A 105 -7.15 -4.87 5.53
CA TYR A 105 -7.21 -4.66 4.09
C TYR A 105 -8.18 -3.52 3.80
N LYS A 106 -7.74 -2.55 3.02
CA LYS A 106 -8.59 -1.44 2.57
C LYS A 106 -8.48 -1.28 1.08
N TYR A 107 -9.57 -0.98 0.40
CA TYR A 107 -9.54 -0.68 -1.03
C TYR A 107 -9.57 0.82 -1.28
N LYS A 108 -8.87 1.24 -2.32
CA LYS A 108 -8.76 2.61 -2.77
C LYS A 108 -10.04 3.02 -3.49
N THR A 109 -10.60 4.16 -3.12
CA THR A 109 -11.73 4.79 -3.81
C THR A 109 -11.56 6.31 -3.83
N PHE A 110 -12.46 6.99 -4.51
CA PHE A 110 -12.47 8.44 -4.61
C PHE A 110 -13.81 8.96 -4.12
N GLU A 111 -13.78 10.01 -3.31
CA GLU A 111 -14.95 10.72 -2.84
C GLU A 111 -14.85 12.19 -3.23
N GLU A 112 -15.99 12.78 -3.57
CA GLU A 112 -16.09 14.20 -3.85
C GLU A 112 -16.12 14.98 -2.53
N VAL A 113 -15.17 15.89 -2.35
CA VAL A 113 -15.09 16.78 -1.18
C VAL A 113 -15.20 18.22 -1.64
N ILE A 114 -15.95 19.02 -0.88
CA ILE A 114 -16.05 20.46 -1.12
C ILE A 114 -14.89 21.14 -0.43
N VAL A 115 -14.04 21.81 -1.21
CA VAL A 115 -12.88 22.56 -0.72
C VAL A 115 -13.18 24.05 -0.85
N ASN A 116 -12.91 24.77 0.23
CA ASN A 116 -13.13 26.21 0.31
C ASN A 116 -11.98 26.97 -0.36
N ASP A 117 -12.33 27.88 -1.26
CA ASP A 117 -11.38 28.78 -1.90
C ASP A 117 -11.28 30.07 -1.11
N TYR A 118 -10.06 30.48 -0.76
CA TYR A 118 -9.80 31.70 -0.01
C TYR A 118 -9.08 32.73 -0.89
N LYS A 119 -9.45 34.01 -0.73
CA LYS A 119 -8.75 35.14 -1.32
C LYS A 119 -8.12 35.99 -0.23
N ASN A 120 -6.96 36.57 -0.49
CA ASN A 120 -6.37 37.57 0.39
C ASN A 120 -7.05 38.91 0.16
N VAL A 121 -7.65 39.46 1.21
CA VAL A 121 -8.17 40.83 1.23
C VAL A 121 -7.29 41.63 2.15
N CYS A 122 -6.58 42.60 1.56
CA CYS A 122 -5.63 43.43 2.28
C CYS A 122 -6.18 44.83 2.49
N THR A 123 -6.06 45.33 3.72
CA THR A 123 -6.46 46.68 4.11
C THR A 123 -5.26 47.44 4.65
N ILE A 124 -5.07 48.66 4.18
CA ILE A 124 -4.00 49.52 4.66
C ILE A 124 -4.46 50.12 6.00
N LYS A 125 -3.71 49.85 7.06
CA LYS A 125 -3.94 50.38 8.41
C LYS A 125 -2.79 51.27 8.85
N THR A 126 -3.10 52.20 9.75
CA THR A 126 -2.10 53.08 10.36
C THR A 126 -2.01 52.71 11.84
N SER A 127 -0.81 52.34 12.29
CA SER A 127 -0.53 52.08 13.70
C SER A 127 -0.62 53.37 14.53
N THR A 128 -0.73 53.23 15.85
CA THR A 128 -0.76 54.37 16.79
C THR A 128 0.45 55.30 16.67
N ASN A 129 1.58 54.77 16.19
CA ASN A 129 2.83 55.52 15.98
C ASN A 129 2.93 56.17 14.59
N GLY A 130 1.88 56.10 13.76
CA GLY A 130 1.84 56.66 12.41
C GLY A 130 2.46 55.79 11.32
N THR A 131 3.02 54.62 11.66
CA THR A 131 3.52 53.66 10.66
C THR A 131 2.34 53.04 9.91
N ILE A 132 2.36 53.15 8.58
CA ILE A 132 1.41 52.53 7.67
C ILE A 132 1.83 51.08 7.44
N TYR A 133 0.92 50.14 7.62
CA TYR A 133 1.14 48.72 7.36
C TYR A 133 -0.07 48.13 6.62
N GLU A 134 0.17 47.03 5.92
CA GLU A 134 -0.87 46.28 5.23
C GLU A 134 -1.29 45.12 6.14
N GLU A 135 -2.58 45.06 6.47
CA GLU A 135 -3.15 43.92 7.16
C GLU A 135 -3.98 43.10 6.17
N CYS A 136 -3.50 41.90 5.87
CA CYS A 136 -4.19 40.95 5.00
C CYS A 136 -4.92 39.90 5.83
N SER A 137 -6.18 39.66 5.47
CA SER A 137 -6.97 38.54 5.97
C SER A 137 -7.40 37.62 4.83
N GLN A 138 -7.52 36.33 5.11
CA GLN A 138 -8.12 35.38 4.17
C GLN A 138 -9.64 35.41 4.30
N GLU A 139 -10.33 35.72 3.20
CA GLU A 139 -11.78 35.67 3.11
C GLU A 139 -12.22 34.52 2.21
N LEU A 140 -13.31 33.84 2.58
CA LEU A 140 -13.92 32.80 1.75
C LEU A 140 -14.42 33.43 0.44
N ALA A 141 -13.83 33.04 -0.68
CA ALA A 141 -14.15 33.53 -2.02
C ALA A 141 -15.16 32.63 -2.74
N GLY A 142 -15.20 31.35 -2.40
CA GLY A 142 -16.05 30.36 -3.03
C GLY A 142 -15.71 28.95 -2.55
N ASN A 143 -16.16 27.96 -3.31
CA ASN A 143 -15.77 26.57 -3.14
C ASN A 143 -15.78 25.84 -4.48
N HIS A 144 -15.08 24.72 -4.52
CA HIS A 144 -15.12 23.78 -5.64
C HIS A 144 -15.12 22.34 -5.14
N ILE A 145 -15.45 21.41 -6.03
CA ILE A 145 -15.44 19.98 -5.74
C ILE A 145 -14.11 19.40 -6.18
N GLU A 146 -13.40 18.76 -5.27
CA GLU A 146 -12.20 17.97 -5.56
C GLU A 146 -12.48 16.48 -5.34
N GLN A 147 -11.87 15.62 -6.16
CA GLN A 147 -11.84 14.19 -5.88
C GLN A 147 -10.70 13.88 -4.91
N LYS A 148 -11.06 13.45 -3.70
CA LYS A 148 -10.10 13.01 -2.69
C LYS A 148 -10.01 11.50 -2.68
N GLN A 149 -8.78 11.00 -2.67
CA GLN A 149 -8.52 9.58 -2.48
C GLN A 149 -8.86 9.17 -1.04
N VAL A 150 -9.67 8.13 -0.89
CA VAL A 150 -10.09 7.57 0.41
C VAL A 150 -9.84 6.06 0.41
N TRP A 151 -9.49 5.52 1.56
CA TRP A 151 -9.34 4.08 1.79
C TRP A 151 -10.51 3.57 2.60
N LYS A 152 -11.27 2.62 2.06
CA LYS A 152 -12.43 2.00 2.73
C LYS A 152 -12.12 0.56 3.09
N ASP A 153 -12.69 0.08 4.18
CA ASP A 153 -12.46 -1.28 4.64
C ASP A 153 -12.89 -2.29 3.57
N PHE A 154 -11.99 -3.23 3.28
CA PHE A 154 -12.21 -4.26 2.28
C PHE A 154 -12.98 -5.43 2.91
N THR A 155 -14.28 -5.23 3.11
CA THR A 155 -15.19 -6.22 3.71
C THR A 155 -15.71 -7.22 2.69
N LYS A 156 -15.84 -6.81 1.43
CA LYS A 156 -16.26 -7.65 0.32
C LYS A 156 -15.03 -8.31 -0.31
N ASN A 157 -14.71 -9.52 0.13
CA ASN A 157 -13.58 -10.29 -0.38
C ASN A 157 -13.87 -10.97 -1.74
N SER A 158 -14.70 -10.36 -2.58
CA SER A 158 -15.09 -10.90 -3.88
C SER A 158 -14.90 -9.88 -4.99
N LEU A 159 -14.43 -10.36 -6.15
CA LEU A 159 -14.25 -9.57 -7.36
C LEU A 159 -15.00 -10.19 -8.52
N LEU A 160 -15.71 -9.35 -9.27
CA LEU A 160 -16.31 -9.75 -10.53
C LEU A 160 -15.25 -9.85 -11.62
N LYS A 161 -15.55 -10.62 -12.66
CA LYS A 161 -14.75 -10.73 -13.87
C LYS A 161 -14.47 -9.33 -14.43
N THR A 162 -13.23 -9.09 -14.86
CA THR A 162 -12.75 -7.79 -15.40
C THR A 162 -12.73 -6.63 -14.40
N GLU A 163 -13.12 -6.83 -13.15
CA GLU A 163 -13.01 -5.82 -12.11
C GLU A 163 -11.55 -5.65 -11.70
N ASN A 164 -11.16 -4.41 -11.43
CA ASN A 164 -9.85 -4.07 -10.92
C ASN A 164 -10.00 -3.33 -9.60
N ILE A 165 -9.21 -3.71 -8.61
CA ILE A 165 -9.15 -3.00 -7.33
C ILE A 165 -7.72 -2.65 -6.98
N THR A 166 -7.55 -1.60 -6.18
CA THR A 166 -6.29 -1.31 -5.53
C THR A 166 -6.44 -1.54 -4.04
N LEU A 167 -5.74 -2.55 -3.54
CA LEU A 167 -5.73 -2.98 -2.15
C LEU A 167 -4.54 -2.36 -1.43
N GLY A 168 -4.81 -1.74 -0.29
CA GLY A 168 -3.83 -1.27 0.66
C GLY A 168 -3.78 -2.21 1.85
N ILE A 169 -2.57 -2.54 2.27
CA ILE A 169 -2.31 -3.34 3.47
C ILE A 169 -1.98 -2.36 4.59
N PHE A 170 -2.75 -2.39 5.67
CA PHE A 170 -2.60 -1.50 6.82
C PHE A 170 -2.28 -2.31 8.07
N THR A 171 -1.29 -1.87 8.84
CA THR A 171 -0.95 -2.49 10.13
C THR A 171 -0.19 -1.51 11.00
N ASP A 172 -0.01 -1.86 12.28
CA ASP A 172 0.83 -1.11 13.20
C ASP A 172 2.30 -1.45 13.00
N VAL A 173 3.07 -0.47 12.51
CA VAL A 173 4.52 -0.58 12.33
C VAL A 173 5.20 -0.31 13.66
N LYS A 174 6.03 -1.25 14.10
CA LYS A 174 6.77 -1.20 15.36
C LYS A 174 8.21 -0.75 15.14
N LYS A 175 8.83 -0.27 16.21
CA LYS A 175 10.23 0.13 16.23
C LYS A 175 11.12 -1.00 15.69
N ASN A 176 12.05 -0.65 14.80
CA ASN A 176 13.01 -1.55 14.19
C ASN A 176 12.39 -2.65 13.30
N ASP A 177 11.14 -2.51 12.86
CA ASP A 177 10.56 -3.48 11.94
C ASP A 177 11.37 -3.59 10.64
N LYS A 178 11.52 -4.84 10.19
CA LYS A 178 11.93 -5.20 8.83
C LYS A 178 11.19 -6.50 8.49
N ILE A 179 9.99 -6.34 7.95
CA ILE A 179 9.02 -7.43 7.84
C ILE A 179 8.79 -7.73 6.37
N GLU A 180 9.05 -8.97 5.96
CA GLU A 180 8.57 -9.51 4.70
C GLU A 180 7.11 -9.91 4.86
N TRP A 181 6.29 -9.64 3.85
CA TRP A 181 4.90 -10.08 3.83
C TRP A 181 4.61 -10.88 2.58
N ILE A 182 3.82 -11.93 2.78
CA ILE A 182 3.44 -12.89 1.76
C ILE A 182 1.93 -13.01 1.83
N ILE A 183 1.25 -12.64 0.74
CA ILE A 183 -0.20 -12.69 0.66
C ILE A 183 -0.63 -13.99 -0.02
N ASN A 184 -1.68 -14.61 0.52
CA ASN A 184 -2.31 -15.80 -0.05
C ASN A 184 -3.57 -15.35 -0.79
N VAL A 185 -3.64 -15.64 -2.09
CA VAL A 185 -4.73 -15.19 -2.97
C VAL A 185 -5.41 -16.34 -3.70
N TYR A 186 -6.60 -16.13 -4.24
CA TYR A 186 -7.30 -17.07 -5.15
C TYR A 186 -7.19 -18.57 -4.76
N GLY A 187 -7.99 -19.03 -3.78
CA GLY A 187 -7.98 -20.43 -3.34
C GLY A 187 -6.92 -20.74 -2.26
N ASN A 188 -5.62 -20.66 -2.58
CA ASN A 188 -4.53 -20.69 -1.58
C ASN A 188 -3.15 -20.31 -2.17
N GLU A 189 -3.14 -19.50 -3.23
CA GLU A 189 -1.94 -19.19 -3.97
C GLU A 189 -1.04 -18.22 -3.22
N ARG A 190 0.09 -18.76 -2.75
CA ARG A 190 1.09 -18.04 -1.97
C ARG A 190 2.04 -17.27 -2.86
N LEU A 191 2.09 -15.95 -2.67
CA LEU A 191 2.96 -15.04 -3.41
C LEU A 191 4.34 -14.92 -2.75
N THR A 192 5.25 -15.85 -3.05
CA THR A 192 6.55 -15.96 -2.36
C THR A 192 7.51 -14.82 -2.68
N ALA A 193 8.27 -14.36 -1.67
CA ALA A 193 9.35 -13.35 -1.79
C ALA A 193 8.91 -12.05 -2.48
N TRP A 194 7.69 -11.58 -2.15
CA TRP A 194 7.04 -10.50 -2.85
C TRP A 194 7.63 -9.12 -2.51
N ALA A 195 7.48 -8.70 -1.24
CA ALA A 195 7.94 -7.40 -0.77
C ALA A 195 8.07 -7.37 0.76
N LEU A 196 8.71 -6.31 1.24
CA LEU A 196 8.94 -6.05 2.65
C LEU A 196 8.72 -4.58 2.97
N TRP A 197 8.44 -4.29 4.23
CA TRP A 197 8.53 -2.92 4.76
C TRP A 197 9.61 -2.82 5.82
N THR A 198 10.22 -1.63 5.91
CA THR A 198 11.23 -1.29 6.91
C THR A 198 10.77 -0.05 7.67
N GLU A 199 10.77 -0.10 9.01
CA GLU A 199 10.49 1.08 9.82
C GLU A 199 11.65 2.08 9.74
N SER A 200 11.31 3.35 9.54
CA SER A 200 12.24 4.49 9.65
C SER A 200 11.49 5.69 10.24
N MET A 201 12.14 6.45 11.11
CA MET A 201 11.60 7.75 11.56
C MET A 201 11.82 8.86 10.52
N ILE A 202 12.69 8.62 9.55
CA ILE A 202 13.06 9.57 8.50
C ILE A 202 12.36 9.15 7.21
N VAL A 203 11.04 9.32 7.19
CA VAL A 203 10.22 9.12 5.98
C VAL A 203 9.52 10.44 5.71
N ASP A 204 9.60 10.92 4.48
CA ASP A 204 9.01 12.18 4.02
C ASP A 204 9.41 13.42 4.85
N VAL A 205 10.57 13.38 5.51
CA VAL A 205 11.15 14.54 6.20
C VAL A 205 11.69 15.51 5.16
N ILE A 206 10.97 16.61 4.93
CA ILE A 206 11.36 17.66 3.96
C ILE A 206 12.53 18.50 4.50
N ALA A 207 12.58 18.73 5.80
CA ALA A 207 13.66 19.45 6.48
C ALA A 207 13.77 18.99 7.94
N HIS A 208 14.98 19.03 8.49
CA HIS A 208 15.23 18.87 9.92
C HIS A 208 16.21 19.96 10.37
N TYR A 209 15.99 20.49 11.57
CA TYR A 209 16.84 21.52 12.15
C TYR A 209 17.67 20.91 13.26
N ASP A 210 18.99 20.89 13.08
CA ASP A 210 19.91 20.47 14.12
C ASP A 210 20.06 21.59 15.15
N MET A 211 19.38 21.47 16.29
CA MET A 211 19.48 22.44 17.39
C MET A 211 20.72 22.20 18.28
N ASN A 212 21.85 21.83 17.67
CA ASN A 212 23.10 21.51 18.38
C ASN A 212 24.06 22.72 18.51
N GLU A 213 23.65 23.91 18.06
CA GLU A 213 24.49 25.10 18.13
C GLU A 213 24.23 25.93 19.39
N THR A 214 25.31 26.25 20.11
CA THR A 214 25.31 27.20 21.24
C THR A 214 25.15 28.67 20.82
N SER A 215 25.24 29.01 19.53
CA SER A 215 25.38 30.39 19.03
C SER A 215 24.17 30.96 18.26
N GLY A 216 23.04 30.28 18.20
CA GLY A 216 21.80 30.85 17.63
C GLY A 216 21.78 31.02 16.10
N THR A 217 22.79 30.49 15.40
CA THR A 217 22.77 30.31 13.95
C THR A 217 22.15 28.95 13.63
N ASN A 218 20.87 28.91 13.30
CA ASN A 218 20.29 27.66 12.77
C ASN A 218 20.82 27.45 11.35
N THR A 219 21.80 26.58 11.15
CA THR A 219 22.12 26.06 9.82
C THR A 219 21.09 24.99 9.46
N ASP A 220 20.31 25.25 8.41
CA ASP A 220 19.32 24.29 7.90
C ASP A 220 20.04 23.15 7.18
N ASN A 221 19.98 21.93 7.72
CA ASN A 221 20.49 20.73 7.06
C ASN A 221 19.37 20.15 6.19
N VAL A 222 19.18 20.75 5.01
CA VAL A 222 18.16 20.36 4.04
C VAL A 222 18.64 19.13 3.25
N PHE A 223 17.91 18.01 3.36
CA PHE A 223 18.23 16.75 2.66
C PHE A 223 18.13 16.87 1.12
N ASP A 224 17.35 17.81 0.58
CA ASP A 224 17.09 17.96 -0.87
C ASP A 224 17.47 19.33 -1.47
N HIS A 225 18.15 20.22 -0.73
CA HIS A 225 18.66 21.52 -1.23
C HIS A 225 17.62 22.44 -1.92
N THR A 226 16.32 22.11 -1.90
CA THR A 226 15.23 22.82 -2.57
C THR A 226 14.42 23.70 -1.63
N ASN A 227 14.55 23.50 -0.31
CA ASN A 227 13.90 24.35 0.68
C ASN A 227 14.81 25.53 1.04
N ASN A 228 14.60 26.67 0.39
CA ASN A 228 15.49 27.83 0.48
C ASN A 228 15.15 28.73 1.68
N GLY A 229 14.84 28.13 2.84
CA GLY A 229 14.85 28.77 4.16
C GLY A 229 14.21 30.16 4.29
N THR A 230 13.27 30.55 3.43
CA THR A 230 12.59 31.83 3.58
C THR A 230 11.66 31.71 4.76
N SER A 231 12.10 32.28 5.89
CA SER A 231 11.35 32.45 7.12
C SER A 231 10.08 33.29 6.88
N ASN A 232 9.08 32.70 6.25
CA ASN A 232 7.72 33.18 6.40
C ASN A 232 7.30 32.74 7.80
N ASN A 233 6.91 33.71 8.63
CA ASN A 233 6.38 33.56 9.99
C ASN A 233 5.30 32.46 10.09
N MET A 234 5.70 31.19 10.06
CA MET A 234 4.85 30.07 10.38
C MET A 234 4.86 29.96 11.89
N SER A 235 3.81 30.48 12.50
CA SER A 235 3.43 30.21 13.88
C SER A 235 3.54 28.71 14.15
N PHE A 236 4.49 28.35 15.01
CA PHE A 236 4.70 26.98 15.47
C PHE A 236 3.43 26.50 16.21
N ILE A 237 2.75 25.48 15.69
CA ILE A 237 1.85 24.66 16.49
C ILE A 237 2.68 23.47 16.96
N ALA A 238 3.20 23.57 18.18
CA ALA A 238 3.84 22.44 18.84
C ALA A 238 2.77 21.38 19.16
N TRP A 239 2.77 20.28 18.41
CA TRP A 239 2.11 19.05 18.85
C TRP A 239 3.05 18.36 19.84
N PHE A 240 2.81 18.57 21.13
CA PHE A 240 3.35 17.69 22.16
C PHE A 240 2.55 16.38 22.14
N ILE A 241 3.25 15.26 21.91
CA ILE A 241 2.77 13.91 22.26
C ILE A 241 3.15 13.66 23.72
#